data_AF-L7YAM3-F1
#
_entry.id   AF-L7YAM3-F1
#
_cell.length_a   1.000
_cell.length_b   1.000
_cell.length_c   1.000
_cell.angle_alpha   90.00
_cell.angle_beta   90.00
_cell.angle_gamma   90.00
#
_symmetry.space_group_name_H-M   'P 1'
#
loop_
_entity.id
_entity.type
_entity.pdbx_description
1 polymer ?
#
loop_
_entity_poly.entity_id
_entity_poly.type
_entity_poly.pdbx_seq_one_letter_code
_entity_poly.pdbx_strand_id
1 'polypeptide(L)' 'WANEAVFQMMMLSYNLFLLFKFDSLDSSEYRQQIKTFRLKYVFLAAKIIKTARYVIMKLSENYPYKGVYEKCLV' A
#
# COMPACT_ATOMS: atom_id res chain seq x y z
N TRP A 1 -6.90 1.16 33.16
CA TRP A 1 -5.55 1.53 32.69
C TRP A 1 -5.16 0.80 31.40
N ALA A 2 -4.59 -0.42 31.41
CA ALA A 2 -4.15 -1.07 30.16
C ALA A 2 -5.28 -1.34 29.15
N ASN A 3 -6.40 -1.93 29.60
CA ASN A 3 -7.54 -2.22 28.71
C ASN A 3 -8.19 -0.96 28.14
N GLU A 4 -8.26 0.11 28.94
CA GLU A 4 -8.86 1.38 28.53
C GLU A 4 -8.04 2.06 27.43
N ALA A 5 -6.71 2.08 27.56
CA ALA A 5 -5.83 2.60 26.52
C ALA A 5 -5.96 1.79 25.20
N VAL A 6 -6.10 0.47 25.29
CA VAL A 6 -6.34 -0.40 24.12
C VAL A 6 -7.67 -0.04 23.45
N PHE A 7 -8.75 0.14 24.21
CA PHE A 7 -10.04 0.57 23.66
C PHE A 7 -9.97 1.96 23.01
N GLN A 8 -9.29 2.92 23.64
CA GLN A 8 -9.10 4.26 23.08
C GLN A 8 -8.33 4.22 21.75
N MET A 9 -7.24 3.45 21.69
CA MET A 9 -6.49 3.27 20.45
C MET A 9 -7.33 2.60 19.36
N MET A 10 -8.15 1.61 19.72
CA MET A 10 -9.02 0.91 18.78
C MET A 10 -10.10 1.84 18.21
N MET A 11 -10.73 2.66 19.05
CA MET A 11 -11.70 3.68 18.60
C MET A 11 -11.05 4.76 17.74
N LEU A 12 -9.86 5.24 18.10
CA LEU A 12 -9.12 6.19 17.29
C LEU A 12 -8.80 5.61 15.90
N SER A 13 -8.33 4.35 15.85
CA SER A 13 -8.03 3.68 14.59
C SER A 13 -9.27 3.53 13.69
N TYR A 14 -10.44 3.27 14.30
CA TYR A 14 -11.71 3.19 13.59
C TYR A 14 -12.12 4.55 13.02
N ASN A 15 -12.04 5.61 13.82
CA ASN A 15 -12.37 6.97 13.39
C ASN A 15 -11.47 7.45 12.25
N LEU A 16 -10.16 7.19 12.35
CA LEU A 16 -9.21 7.51 11.28
C LEU A 16 -9.53 6.76 9.98
N PHE A 17 -9.86 5.46 10.09
CA PHE A 17 -10.28 4.68 8.93
C PHE A 17 -11.59 5.21 8.33
N LEU A 18 -12.55 5.60 9.16
CA LEU A 18 -13.82 6.17 8.70
C LEU A 18 -13.59 7.50 7.96
N LEU A 19 -12.76 8.39 8.50
CA LEU A 19 -12.40 9.66 7.88
C LEU A 19 -11.73 9.44 6.52
N PHE A 20 -10.80 8.49 6.45
CA PHE A 20 -10.17 8.08 5.18
C PHE A 20 -11.21 7.59 4.15
N LYS A 21 -12.23 6.85 4.58
CA LYS A 21 -13.30 6.40 3.66
C LYS A 21 -14.14 7.53 3.10
N PHE A 22 -14.31 8.63 3.84
CA PHE A 22 -15.03 9.80 3.35
C PHE A 22 -14.21 10.61 2.34
N ASP A 23 -12.90 10.72 2.56
CA ASP A 23 -12.04 11.59 1.77
C ASP A 23 -11.52 10.90 0.49
N SER A 24 -11.16 9.61 0.57
CA SER A 24 -10.42 8.91 -0.50
C SER A 24 -11.22 7.86 -1.28
N LEU A 25 -12.37 7.41 -0.80
CA LEU A 25 -13.16 6.37 -1.45
C LEU A 25 -14.45 6.94 -2.06
N ASP A 26 -14.81 6.40 -3.21
CA ASP A 26 -16.09 6.72 -3.84
C ASP A 26 -17.26 6.14 -3.03
N SER A 27 -18.43 6.77 -3.18
CA SER A 27 -19.69 6.40 -2.53
C SER A 27 -20.06 4.92 -2.70
N SER A 28 -19.71 4.33 -3.85
CA SER A 28 -19.92 2.91 -4.16
C SER A 28 -19.06 1.97 -3.30
N GLU A 29 -17.87 2.40 -2.90
CA GLU A 29 -16.89 1.61 -2.16
C GLU A 29 -16.95 1.85 -0.64
N TYR A 30 -17.72 2.86 -0.22
CA TYR A 30 -17.89 3.22 1.19
C TYR A 30 -18.47 2.08 2.05
N ARG A 31 -19.14 1.08 1.49
CA ARG A 31 -19.64 -0.08 2.27
C ARG A 31 -18.62 -1.20 2.44
N GLN A 32 -17.42 -1.09 1.86
CA GLN A 32 -16.41 -2.13 1.95
C GLN A 32 -15.88 -2.31 3.39
N GLN A 33 -15.66 -3.57 3.77
CA GLN A 33 -15.04 -3.93 5.04
C GLN A 33 -13.53 -3.68 5.00
N ILE A 34 -12.92 -3.46 6.18
CA ILE A 34 -11.46 -3.24 6.34
C ILE A 34 -10.64 -4.36 5.67
N LYS A 35 -11.10 -5.61 5.74
CA LYS A 35 -10.41 -6.76 5.12
C LYS A 35 -10.35 -6.64 3.60
N THR A 36 -11.45 -6.23 2.97
CA THR A 36 -11.55 -6.02 1.52
C THR A 36 -10.68 -4.84 1.09
N PHE A 37 -10.71 -3.74 1.85
CA PHE A 37 -9.85 -2.58 1.61
C PHE A 37 -8.36 -2.97 1.63
N ARG A 38 -7.94 -3.69 2.69
CA ARG A 38 -6.56 -4.17 2.83
C ARG A 38 -6.15 -5.05 1.65
N LEU A 39 -7.03 -5.93 1.18
CA LEU A 39 -6.74 -6.78 0.04
C LEU A 39 -6.59 -5.97 -1.26
N LYS A 40 -7.52 -5.04 -1.52
CA LYS A 40 -7.60 -4.28 -2.77
C LYS A 40 -6.49 -3.24 -2.90
N TYR A 41 -6.21 -2.48 -1.84
CA TYR A 41 -5.30 -1.33 -1.93
C TYR A 41 -3.91 -1.63 -1.37
N VAL A 42 -3.80 -2.40 -0.29
CA VAL A 42 -2.50 -2.64 0.35
C VAL A 42 -1.84 -3.87 -0.25
N PHE A 43 -2.54 -5.02 -0.25
CA PHE A 43 -1.95 -6.28 -0.68
C PHE A 43 -1.70 -6.33 -2.19
N LEU A 44 -2.66 -5.90 -3.00
CA LEU A 44 -2.48 -5.85 -4.45
C LEU A 44 -1.33 -4.91 -4.85
N ALA A 45 -1.27 -3.71 -4.27
CA ALA A 45 -0.17 -2.77 -4.54
C ALA A 45 1.19 -3.37 -4.14
N ALA A 46 1.28 -3.99 -2.97
CA ALA A 46 2.51 -4.68 -2.54
C ALA A 46 2.89 -5.81 -3.50
N LYS A 47 1.91 -6.58 -3.99
CA LYS A 47 2.15 -7.66 -4.97
C LYS A 47 2.64 -7.09 -6.30
N ILE A 48 2.03 -6.02 -6.81
CA ILE A 48 2.46 -5.34 -8.03
C ILE A 48 3.90 -4.86 -7.90
N ILE A 49 4.24 -4.18 -6.80
CA ILE A 49 5.62 -3.71 -6.54
C ILE A 49 6.60 -4.88 -6.48
N LYS A 50 6.23 -5.97 -5.79
CA LYS A 50 7.07 -7.17 -5.70
C LYS A 50 7.31 -7.77 -7.09
N THR A 51 6.26 -7.99 -7.87
CA THR A 51 6.38 -8.51 -9.24
C THR A 51 7.19 -7.58 -10.12
N ALA A 52 6.96 -6.27 -10.07
CA ALA A 52 7.69 -5.29 -10.86
C ALA A 52 9.21 -5.32 -10.55
N ARG A 53 9.62 -5.53 -9.30
CA ARG A 53 11.04 -5.67 -8.94
C ARG A 53 11.69 -6.96 -9.45
N TYR A 54 10.90 -8.02 -9.65
CA TYR A 54 11.39 -9.25 -10.29
C TYR A 54 11.51 -9.08 -11.81
N VAL A 55 10.61 -8.32 -12.43
CA VAL A 55 10.63 -8.05 -13.88
C VAL A 55 11.72 -7.05 -14.23
N ILE A 56 11.81 -5.94 -13.49
CA ILE A 56 12.78 -4.86 -13.70
C ILE A 56 13.67 -4.78 -12.45
N MET A 57 14.93 -5.16 -12.61
CA MET A 57 15.92 -5.09 -11.54
C MET A 57 16.28 -3.61 -11.30
N LYS A 58 16.08 -3.14 -10.06
CA LYS A 58 16.58 -1.82 -9.66
C LYS A 58 18.09 -1.89 -9.46
N LEU A 59 18.85 -1.33 -10.40
CA LEU A 59 20.29 -1.18 -10.30
C LEU A 59 20.68 0.02 -9.41
N SER A 60 21.82 -0.09 -8.74
CA SER A 60 22.45 1.03 -8.03
C SER A 60 22.77 2.16 -9.01
N GLU A 61 22.69 3.41 -8.55
CA GLU A 61 23.04 4.58 -9.36
C GLU A 61 24.49 4.52 -9.88
N ASN A 62 25.39 3.96 -9.07
CA ASN A 62 26.82 3.82 -9.39
C ASN A 62 27.16 2.52 -10.16
N TYR A 63 26.15 1.81 -10.69
CA TYR A 63 26.42 0.55 -11.38
C TYR A 63 27.11 0.80 -12.73
N PRO A 64 28.32 0.24 -12.97
CA PRO A 64 29.14 0.58 -14.14
C PRO A 64 28.47 0.36 -15.50
N TYR A 65 27.54 -0.60 -15.60
CA TYR A 65 26.87 -0.96 -16.87
C TYR A 65 25.40 -0.54 -16.93
N LYS A 66 24.97 0.42 -16.09
CA LYS A 66 23.57 0.85 -16.02
C LYS A 66 23.04 1.33 -17.38
N GLY A 67 23.83 2.10 -18.13
CA GLY A 67 23.44 2.58 -19.46
C GLY A 67 23.32 1.50 -20.54
N VAL A 68 23.97 0.33 -20.37
CA VAL A 68 23.78 -0.83 -21.27
C VAL A 68 22.50 -1.56 -20.90
N TYR A 69 22.28 -1.77 -19.60
CA TYR A 69 21.07 -2.40 -19.09
C TYR A 69 19.80 -1.64 -19.50
N GLU A 70 19.80 -0.30 -19.39
CA GLU A 70 18.66 0.53 -19.80
C GLU A 70 18.37 0.46 -21.30
N LYS A 71 19.40 0.29 -22.15
CA LYS A 71 19.22 0.10 -23.60
C LYS A 71 18.61 -1.25 -23.96
N CYS A 72 18.86 -2.29 -23.16
CA CYS A 72 18.33 -3.63 -23.39
C CYS A 72 16.93 -3.86 -22.81
N LEU A 73 16.40 -2.89 -22.06
CA LEU A 73 15.04 -2.92 -21.49
C LEU A 73 13.94 -2.42 -22.46
N VAL A 74 14.33 -1.80 -23.59
CA VAL A 74 13.44 -1.33 -24.67
C VAL A 74 13.25 -2.42 -25.72
#